data_AF-A0A931Z263-F1
#
_entry.id   AF-A0A931Z263-F1
#
_cell.length_a   1.000
_cell.length_b   1.000
_cell.length_c   1.000
_cell.angle_alpha   90.00
_cell.angle_beta   90.00
_cell.angle_gamma   90.00
#
_symmetry.space_group_name_H-M   'P 1'
#
loop_
_entity.id
_entity.type
_entity.pdbx_description
1 polymer ?
#
loop_
_entity_poly.entity_id
_entity_poly.type
_entity_poly.pdbx_seq_one_letter_code
_entity_poly.pdbx_strand_id
1 'polypeptide(L)'
;FGHILRVVAESGAIDWFVVHVSIQNLFSYLADPETALESSIAGFLDVAHEFRERARWGLVLRTNGDPALDPVRAAYRARAAARGIPSFTRLEEAANAIAAFVSWAEHRERVEGGA
;
A
#
# COMPACT_ATOMS: atom_id res chain seq x y z
N PHE A 1 13.14 -6.03 1.46
CA PHE A 1 12.02 -5.13 1.10
C PHE A 1 11.74 -4.09 2.19
N GLY A 2 11.35 -4.49 3.41
CA GLY A 2 11.06 -3.53 4.50
C GLY A 2 12.20 -2.55 4.82
N HIS A 3 13.46 -2.99 4.76
CA HIS A 3 14.61 -2.09 4.95
C HIS A 3 14.63 -0.91 3.95
N ILE A 4 14.33 -1.16 2.68
CA ILE A 4 14.27 -0.11 1.65
C ILE A 4 13.16 0.88 1.99
N LEU A 5 11.97 0.39 2.34
CA LEU A 5 10.84 1.25 2.71
C LEU A 5 11.17 2.14 3.91
N ARG A 6 11.85 1.59 4.93
CA ARG A 6 12.28 2.36 6.10
C ARG A 6 13.24 3.48 5.70
N VAL A 7 14.28 3.18 4.92
CA VAL A 7 15.25 4.19 4.47
C VAL A 7 14.58 5.34 3.73
N VAL A 8 13.63 5.04 2.84
CA VAL A 8 12.92 6.09 2.10
C VAL A 8 11.97 6.86 3.03
N ALA A 9 11.27 6.19 3.95
CA ALA A 9 10.37 6.85 4.90
C ALA A 9 11.11 7.75 5.91
N GLU A 10 12.33 7.38 6.30
CA GLU A 10 13.20 8.16 7.18
C GLU A 10 13.62 9.51 6.57
N SER A 11 13.67 9.61 5.23
CA SER A 11 14.00 10.86 4.55
C SER A 11 13.00 11.99 4.83
N GLY A 12 11.76 11.66 5.20
CA GLY A 12 10.70 12.62 5.52
C GLY A 12 10.15 13.41 4.32
N ALA A 13 10.60 13.12 3.11
CA ALA A 13 10.30 13.91 1.91
C ALA A 13 8.99 13.50 1.19
N ILE A 14 8.22 12.56 1.75
CA ILE A 14 7.13 11.88 1.04
C ILE A 14 5.84 11.92 1.85
N ASP A 15 4.78 12.48 1.26
CA ASP A 15 3.44 12.50 1.85
C ASP A 15 2.69 11.16 1.68
N TRP A 16 2.99 10.42 0.60
CA TRP A 16 2.32 9.18 0.22
C TRP A 16 3.30 8.09 -0.24
N PHE A 17 3.21 6.93 0.40
CA PHE A 17 3.82 5.69 -0.07
C PHE A 17 2.78 4.74 -0.65
N VAL A 18 2.96 4.37 -1.92
CA VAL A 18 2.16 3.33 -2.56
C VAL A 18 3.06 2.17 -2.94
N VAL A 19 2.82 1.02 -2.33
CA VAL A 19 3.53 -0.22 -2.67
C VAL A 19 2.68 -1.04 -3.63
N HIS A 20 3.23 -1.34 -4.81
CA HIS A 20 2.60 -2.19 -5.80
C HIS A 20 3.26 -3.57 -5.83
N VAL A 21 2.49 -4.60 -5.49
CA VAL A 21 2.91 -6.00 -5.52
C VAL A 21 2.10 -6.74 -6.59
N SER A 22 2.82 -7.31 -7.55
CA SER A 22 2.27 -8.25 -8.52
C SER A 22 2.43 -9.67 -7.99
N ILE A 23 1.33 -10.26 -7.51
CA ILE A 23 1.33 -11.57 -6.83
C ILE A 23 1.85 -12.64 -7.78
N GLN A 24 1.35 -12.66 -9.03
CA GLN A 24 1.76 -13.65 -10.03
C GLN A 24 3.27 -13.66 -10.30
N ASN A 25 3.95 -12.51 -10.19
CA ASN A 25 5.39 -12.44 -10.43
C ASN A 25 6.15 -13.14 -9.30
N LEU A 26 5.73 -12.95 -8.06
CA LEU A 26 6.35 -13.65 -6.94
C LEU A 26 6.20 -15.17 -7.09
N PHE A 27 5.01 -15.63 -7.48
CA PHE A 27 4.70 -17.04 -7.74
C PHE A 27 5.40 -17.65 -8.96
N SER A 28 5.87 -16.83 -9.90
CA SER A 28 6.52 -17.31 -11.13
C SER A 28 8.04 -17.36 -11.06
N TYR A 29 8.67 -16.55 -10.20
CA TYR A 29 10.13 -16.36 -10.21
C TYR A 29 10.85 -16.91 -8.97
N LEU A 30 10.12 -17.25 -7.90
CA LEU A 30 10.73 -17.62 -6.62
C LEU A 30 10.48 -19.09 -6.30
N ALA A 31 11.49 -19.74 -5.74
CA ALA A 31 11.40 -21.12 -5.27
C ALA A 31 10.42 -21.28 -4.08
N ASP A 32 10.23 -20.21 -3.30
CA ASP A 32 9.25 -20.14 -2.20
C ASP A 32 8.48 -18.81 -2.28
N PRO A 33 7.43 -18.75 -3.11
CA PRO A 33 6.71 -17.51 -3.37
C PRO A 33 5.80 -17.06 -2.23
N GLU A 34 5.27 -18.01 -1.45
CA GLU A 34 4.40 -17.71 -0.32
C GLU A 34 5.16 -17.01 0.80
N THR A 35 6.32 -17.55 1.19
CA THR A 35 7.19 -16.92 2.20
C THR A 35 7.70 -15.56 1.74
N ALA A 36 8.01 -15.42 0.45
CA ALA A 36 8.47 -14.15 -0.11
C ALA A 36 7.36 -13.08 -0.12
N LEU A 37 6.13 -13.45 -0.48
CA LEU A 37 4.98 -12.57 -0.42
C LEU A 37 4.67 -12.20 1.03
N GLU A 38 4.63 -13.17 1.94
CA GLU A 38 4.41 -12.95 3.37
C GLU A 38 5.43 -11.96 3.93
N SER A 39 6.72 -12.21 3.72
CA SER A 39 7.81 -11.37 4.21
C SER A 39 7.76 -9.96 3.63
N SER A 40 7.34 -9.82 2.36
CA SER A 40 7.21 -8.52 1.71
C SER A 40 6.04 -7.72 2.26
N ILE A 41 4.87 -8.35 2.41
CA ILE A 41 3.68 -7.67 2.93
C ILE A 41 3.83 -7.38 4.42
N ALA A 42 4.33 -8.32 5.23
CA ALA A 42 4.61 -8.09 6.63
C ALA A 42 5.57 -6.92 6.83
N GLY A 43 6.71 -6.92 6.11
CA GLY A 43 7.68 -5.84 6.17
C GLY A 43 7.13 -4.48 5.73
N PHE A 44 6.27 -4.44 4.70
CA PHE A 44 5.57 -3.21 4.32
C PHE A 44 4.65 -2.71 5.43
N LEU A 45 3.81 -3.59 5.95
CA LEU A 45 2.80 -3.21 6.94
C LEU A 45 3.44 -2.78 8.28
N ASP A 46 4.57 -3.40 8.67
CA ASP A 46 5.29 -3.03 9.88
C ASP A 46 5.92 -1.64 9.76
N VAL A 47 6.56 -1.33 8.62
CA VAL A 47 7.09 0.02 8.34
C VAL A 47 5.95 1.04 8.22
N ALA A 48 4.86 0.69 7.54
CA ALA A 48 3.70 1.58 7.41
C ALA A 48 3.09 1.93 8.77
N HIS A 49 3.07 0.97 9.70
CA HIS A 49 2.63 1.22 11.07
C HIS A 49 3.59 2.13 11.85
N GLU A 50 4.89 1.86 11.76
CA GLU A 50 5.95 2.64 12.41
C GLU A 50 5.96 4.11 11.95
N PHE A 51 5.70 4.36 10.66
CA PHE A 51 5.80 5.70 10.05
C PHE A 51 4.44 6.35 9.73
N ARG A 52 3.34 5.87 10.33
CA ARG A 52 1.96 6.31 10.02
C ARG A 52 1.68 7.80 10.25
N GLU A 53 2.46 8.47 11.11
CA GLU A 53 2.32 9.89 11.41
C GLU A 53 3.12 10.79 10.44
N ARG A 54 4.06 10.20 9.69
CA ARG A 54 4.96 10.93 8.79
C ARG A 54 4.53 10.87 7.34
N ALA A 55 3.91 9.76 6.94
CA ALA A 55 3.44 9.53 5.58
C ALA A 55 2.15 8.71 5.59
N ARG A 56 1.38 8.83 4.52
CA ARG A 56 0.20 8.01 4.26
C ARG A 56 0.60 6.81 3.42
N TRP A 57 -0.11 5.70 3.60
CA TRP A 57 0.30 4.42 3.03
C TRP A 57 -0.83 3.80 2.22
N GLY A 58 -0.50 3.19 1.09
CA GLY A 58 -1.43 2.44 0.25
C GLY A 58 -0.78 1.18 -0.32
N LEU A 59 -1.58 0.14 -0.49
CA LEU A 59 -1.13 -1.15 -1.02
C LEU A 59 -1.89 -1.50 -2.30
N VAL A 60 -1.20 -1.83 -3.38
CA VAL A 60 -1.80 -2.34 -4.61
C VAL A 60 -1.42 -3.81 -4.75
N LEU A 61 -2.42 -4.69 -4.73
CA LEU A 61 -2.26 -6.13 -4.91
C LEU A 61 -2.83 -6.54 -6.27
N ARG A 62 -1.93 -6.64 -7.26
CA ARG A 62 -2.28 -7.01 -8.63
C ARG A 62 -2.17 -8.52 -8.82
N THR A 63 -3.16 -9.08 -9.51
CA THR A 63 -3.13 -10.43 -10.08
C THR A 63 -3.22 -10.32 -11.61
N ASN A 64 -2.90 -11.39 -12.32
CA ASN A 64 -3.07 -11.51 -13.78
C ASN A 64 -4.49 -11.99 -14.19
N GLY A 65 -5.42 -12.07 -13.25
CA GLY A 65 -6.76 -12.62 -13.48
C GLY A 65 -6.89 -14.12 -13.17
N ASP A 66 -5.82 -14.77 -12.68
CA ASP A 66 -5.88 -16.15 -12.20
C ASP A 66 -6.76 -16.26 -10.93
N PRO A 67 -7.89 -17.00 -10.97
CA PRO A 67 -8.76 -17.20 -9.82
C PRO A 67 -8.08 -17.87 -8.62
N ALA A 68 -7.01 -18.65 -8.84
CA ALA A 68 -6.25 -19.27 -7.77
C ALA A 68 -5.57 -18.23 -6.86
N LEU A 69 -5.31 -17.02 -7.37
CA LEU A 69 -4.67 -15.94 -6.61
C LEU A 69 -5.68 -15.04 -5.87
N ASP A 70 -6.98 -15.21 -6.10
CA ASP A 70 -8.01 -14.39 -5.46
C ASP A 70 -8.10 -14.59 -3.94
N PRO A 71 -8.07 -15.83 -3.40
CA PRO A 71 -8.02 -16.05 -1.95
C PRO A 71 -6.77 -15.44 -1.31
N VAL A 72 -5.62 -15.56 -1.98
CA VAL A 72 -4.34 -15.00 -1.53
C VAL A 72 -4.44 -13.48 -1.46
N ARG A 73 -4.91 -12.83 -2.54
CA ARG A 73 -5.15 -11.39 -2.56
C ARG A 73 -6.11 -10.96 -1.46
N ALA A 74 -7.24 -11.66 -1.28
CA ALA A 74 -8.23 -11.34 -0.26
C ALA A 74 -7.64 -11.38 1.16
N ALA A 75 -6.83 -12.39 1.48
CA ALA A 75 -6.18 -12.52 2.79
C ALA A 75 -5.26 -11.33 3.10
N TYR A 76 -4.40 -10.92 2.16
CA TYR A 76 -3.51 -9.78 2.38
C TYR A 76 -4.23 -8.43 2.37
N ARG A 77 -5.33 -8.29 1.61
CA ARG A 77 -6.21 -7.10 1.71
C ARG A 77 -6.82 -6.98 3.10
N ALA A 78 -7.31 -8.08 3.67
CA ALA A 78 -7.87 -8.09 5.02
C ALA A 78 -6.83 -7.69 6.07
N ARG A 79 -5.58 -8.16 5.94
CA ARG A 79 -4.48 -7.79 6.84
C ARG A 79 -4.09 -6.31 6.73
N ALA A 80 -4.05 -5.77 5.52
CA ALA A 80 -3.82 -4.34 5.32
C ALA A 80 -4.95 -3.49 5.94
N ALA A 81 -6.20 -3.89 5.71
CA ALA A 81 -7.37 -3.22 6.28
C ALA A 81 -7.37 -3.25 7.82
N ALA A 82 -6.97 -4.37 8.44
CA ALA A 82 -6.83 -4.47 9.90
C ALA A 82 -5.79 -3.49 10.49
N ARG A 83 -4.87 -2.98 9.66
CA ARG A 83 -3.88 -1.96 10.03
C ARG A 83 -4.25 -0.55 9.55
N GLY A 84 -5.47 -0.36 9.04
CA GLY A 84 -5.95 0.93 8.52
C GLY A 84 -5.35 1.33 7.19
N ILE A 85 -4.75 0.39 6.45
CA ILE A 85 -4.08 0.68 5.18
C ILE A 85 -5.04 0.35 4.02
N PRO A 86 -5.42 1.34 3.18
CA PRO A 86 -6.25 1.08 2.02
C PRO A 86 -5.52 0.18 1.03
N SER A 87 -6.26 -0.80 0.49
CA SER A 87 -5.75 -1.71 -0.53
C SER A 87 -6.55 -1.62 -1.83
N PHE A 88 -5.84 -1.70 -2.95
CA PHE A 88 -6.35 -1.54 -4.31
C PHE A 88 -5.93 -2.72 -5.18
N THR A 89 -6.58 -2.89 -6.33
CA THR A 89 -6.23 -3.95 -7.29
C THR A 89 -5.41 -3.42 -8.46
N ARG A 90 -5.51 -2.11 -8.70
CA ARG A 90 -4.88 -1.39 -9.81
C ARG A 90 -4.22 -0.11 -9.31
N LEU A 91 -3.15 0.31 -9.97
CA LEU A 91 -2.42 1.52 -9.57
C LEU A 91 -3.28 2.77 -9.82
N GLU A 92 -4.10 2.75 -10.86
CA GLU A 92 -5.05 3.81 -11.20
C GLU A 92 -6.09 4.03 -10.10
N GLU A 93 -6.52 2.96 -9.42
CA GLU A 93 -7.44 3.07 -8.29
C GLU A 93 -6.78 3.79 -7.11
N ALA A 94 -5.52 3.46 -6.81
CA ALA A 94 -4.76 4.13 -5.77
C ALA A 94 -4.52 5.61 -6.13
N ALA A 95 -4.12 5.90 -7.36
CA ALA A 95 -3.90 7.26 -7.83
C ALA A 95 -5.17 8.12 -7.73
N ASN A 96 -6.31 7.58 -8.18
CA ASN A 96 -7.60 8.28 -8.09
C ASN A 96 -8.01 8.53 -6.63
N ALA A 97 -7.80 7.55 -5.74
CA ALA A 97 -8.10 7.71 -4.32
C ALA A 97 -7.22 8.79 -3.66
N ILE A 98 -5.93 8.85 -4.02
CA ILE A 98 -5.01 9.88 -3.54
C ILE A 98 -5.43 11.26 -4.06
N ALA A 99 -5.72 11.38 -5.36
CA ALA A 99 -6.16 12.65 -5.95
C ALA A 99 -7.45 13.16 -5.30
N ALA A 100 -8.43 12.27 -5.06
CA ALA A 100 -9.66 12.61 -4.35
C ALA A 100 -9.38 13.03 -2.90
N PHE A 101 -8.47 12.35 -2.21
CA PHE A 101 -8.07 12.71 -0.85
C PHE A 101 -7.44 14.12 -0.81
N VAL A 102 -6.49 14.40 -1.70
CA VAL A 102 -5.80 15.70 -1.77
C VAL A 102 -6.80 16.82 -2.07
N SER A 103 -7.67 16.62 -3.06
CA SER A 103 -8.71 17.59 -3.41
C SER A 103 -9.66 17.88 -2.23
N TRP A 104 -10.02 16.85 -1.46
CA TRP A 104 -10.82 17.01 -0.24
C TRP A 104 -10.08 17.78 0.85
N ALA A 105 -8.80 17.48 1.08
CA ALA A 105 -7.98 18.17 2.08
C ALA A 105 -7.84 19.66 1.75
N GLU A 106 -7.50 19.99 0.51
CA GLU A 106 -7.43 21.37 0.02
C GLU A 106 -8.77 22.10 0.15
N HIS A 107 -9.89 21.42 -0.12
CA HIS A 107 -11.22 22.01 0.05
C HIS A 107 -11.49 22.32 1.53
N ARG A 108 -11.16 21.39 2.45
CA ARG A 108 -11.31 21.60 3.88
C ARG A 108 -10.50 22.79 4.39
N GLU A 109 -9.23 22.89 3.99
CA GLU A 109 -8.37 24.01 4.37
C GLU A 109 -8.93 25.35 3.92
N ARG A 110 -9.49 25.43 2.71
CA ARG A 110 -10.15 26.66 2.21
C ARG A 110 -11.39 27.05 3.01
N VAL A 111 -12.20 26.07 3.44
CA VAL A 111 -13.45 26.33 4.17
C VAL A 111 -13.19 26.65 5.64
N GLU A 112 -12.21 25.99 6.26
CA GLU A 112 -11.91 26.14 7.69
C GLU A 112 -10.89 27.25 7.99
N GLY A 113 -9.96 27.53 7.05
CA GLY A 113 -8.97 28.60 7.17
C GLY A 113 -9.44 29.98 6.70
N GLY A 114 -10.70 30.09 6.23
CA GLY A 114 -11.34 31.33 5.82
C GLY A 114 -12.13 32.05 6.92
N ALA A 115 -11.73 31.91 8.19
CA ALA A 115 -12.31 32.59 9.35
C ALA A 115 -11.40 33.69 9.89
#